data_AF-A0A8J6N1X9-F1
#
_entry.id   AF-A0A8J6N1X9-F1
#
_cell.length_a   1.000
_cell.length_b   1.000
_cell.length_c   1.000
_cell.angle_alpha   90.00
_cell.angle_beta   90.00
_cell.angle_gamma   90.00
#
_symmetry.space_group_name_H-M   'P 1'
#
loop_
_entity.id
_entity.type
_entity.pdbx_description
1 polymer ?
#
loop_
_entity_poly.entity_id
_entity_poly.type
_entity_poly.pdbx_seq_one_letter_code
_entity_poly.pdbx_strand_id
1 'polypeptide(L)'
;MKTRTKNLQAVKISIIMGFVTIFMAGIVCAERSEITEEEVVKAQKAWSDAVVNLGKTYTNGQDYKKAAENLVDNLYAYQTGQVLFKPTKAAVIKFRTTKEGAISYFIGHNKNFPEDKGFALAPWTNVQFKNVAIYINGNVAMAMGKYFFTPQKGDAVKVEYTFGYVKNDDGKLKIVLHHSSLPYTNK
;
A
#
# COMPACT_ATOMS: atom_id res chain seq x y z
N MET A 1 29.03 72.27 -47.49
CA MET A 1 30.40 72.53 -47.01
C MET A 1 30.32 73.03 -45.58
N LYS A 2 31.08 72.40 -44.67
CA LYS A 2 31.28 72.69 -43.23
C LYS A 2 30.12 72.38 -42.25
N THR A 3 30.19 71.14 -41.78
CA THR A 3 29.94 70.70 -40.40
C THR A 3 30.46 71.69 -39.35
N ARG A 4 29.69 71.96 -38.29
CA ARG A 4 30.26 72.21 -36.96
C ARG A 4 29.31 71.79 -35.84
N THR A 5 29.88 71.00 -34.96
CA THR A 5 29.31 70.21 -33.89
C THR A 5 29.32 70.96 -32.54
N LYS A 6 28.48 70.47 -31.61
CA LYS A 6 28.55 70.52 -30.13
C LYS A 6 27.84 71.68 -29.41
N ASN A 7 26.89 71.34 -28.55
CA ASN A 7 27.18 71.15 -27.12
C ASN A 7 26.04 70.40 -26.42
N LEU A 8 26.38 69.20 -25.93
CA LEU A 8 25.53 68.34 -25.13
C LEU A 8 25.79 68.70 -23.65
N GLN A 9 24.80 69.25 -22.95
CA GLN A 9 24.85 69.29 -21.49
C GLN A 9 24.49 67.90 -20.95
N ALA A 10 25.37 67.36 -20.11
CA ALA A 10 25.24 66.05 -19.51
C ALA A 10 24.06 66.01 -18.52
N VAL A 11 23.02 65.25 -18.84
CA VAL A 11 22.02 64.81 -17.86
C VAL A 11 22.59 63.58 -17.15
N LYS A 12 22.90 63.73 -15.86
CA LYS A 12 23.26 62.61 -14.98
C LYS A 12 22.04 61.73 -14.77
N ILE A 13 21.95 60.62 -15.50
CA ILE A 13 21.00 59.54 -15.21
C ILE A 13 21.71 58.53 -14.32
N SER A 14 21.44 58.59 -13.01
CA SER A 14 21.81 57.52 -12.09
C SER A 14 20.96 56.30 -12.42
N ILE A 15 21.56 55.31 -13.09
CA ILE A 15 20.96 53.98 -13.27
C ILE A 15 21.11 53.25 -11.93
N ILE A 16 20.03 53.21 -11.16
CA ILE A 16 19.89 52.27 -10.06
C ILE A 16 19.74 50.89 -10.70
N MET A 17 20.81 50.09 -10.65
CA MET A 17 20.82 48.71 -11.12
C MET A 17 20.03 47.86 -10.11
N GLY A 18 18.70 47.90 -10.21
CA GLY A 18 17.83 47.00 -9.48
C GLY A 18 18.02 45.58 -10.00
N PHE A 19 18.72 44.75 -9.24
CA PHE A 19 18.74 43.30 -9.46
C PHE A 19 17.33 42.77 -9.22
N VAL A 20 16.56 42.57 -10.29
CA VAL A 20 15.33 41.79 -10.24
C VAL A 20 15.74 40.32 -10.25
N THR A 21 15.90 39.75 -9.07
CA THR A 21 15.99 38.30 -8.89
C THR A 21 14.62 37.69 -9.17
N ILE A 22 14.43 37.24 -10.41
CA ILE A 22 13.30 36.37 -10.76
C ILE A 22 13.55 35.02 -10.07
N PHE A 23 12.95 34.82 -8.90
CA PHE A 23 12.80 33.49 -8.33
C PHE A 23 11.80 32.73 -9.21
N MET A 24 12.29 32.00 -10.21
CA MET A 24 11.56 30.90 -10.81
C MET A 24 11.39 29.85 -9.70
N ALA A 25 10.27 29.91 -8.97
CA ALA A 25 9.79 28.78 -8.20
C ALA A 25 9.39 27.70 -9.22
N GLY A 26 10.37 26.92 -9.66
CA GLY A 26 10.13 25.70 -10.40
C GLY A 26 9.25 24.83 -9.54
N ILE A 27 7.99 24.66 -9.93
CA ILE A 27 7.17 23.57 -9.43
C ILE A 27 7.86 22.31 -9.95
N VAL A 28 8.70 21.71 -9.10
CA VAL A 28 9.07 20.31 -9.27
C VAL A 28 7.80 19.54 -8.94
N CYS A 29 6.98 19.28 -9.96
CA CYS A 29 6.02 18.20 -9.89
C CYS A 29 6.86 16.93 -9.68
N ALA A 30 6.90 16.41 -8.45
CA ALA A 30 7.54 15.13 -8.20
C ALA A 30 6.91 14.11 -9.14
N GLU A 31 7.69 13.61 -10.10
CA GLU A 31 7.26 12.54 -10.98
C GLU A 31 7.10 11.30 -10.08
N ARG A 32 5.86 10.99 -9.68
CA ARG A 32 5.61 9.81 -8.84
C ARG A 32 5.98 8.60 -9.68
N SER A 33 7.07 7.92 -9.30
CA SER A 33 7.56 6.77 -10.05
C SER A 33 6.45 5.74 -10.23
N GLU A 34 6.27 5.29 -11.47
CA GLU A 34 5.28 4.28 -11.82
C GLU A 34 5.49 3.01 -10.98
N ILE A 35 4.40 2.33 -10.61
CA ILE A 35 4.50 1.03 -9.95
C ILE A 35 5.10 0.01 -10.95
N THR A 36 5.97 -0.87 -10.49
CA THR A 36 6.42 -2.01 -11.30
C THR A 36 5.79 -3.33 -10.86
N GLU A 37 5.76 -4.32 -11.74
CA GLU A 37 5.32 -5.68 -11.37
C GLU A 37 6.17 -6.27 -10.24
N GLU A 38 7.49 -6.00 -10.22
CA GLU A 38 8.39 -6.44 -9.17
C GLU A 38 7.99 -5.86 -7.80
N GLU A 39 7.61 -4.58 -7.75
CA GLU A 39 7.11 -3.96 -6.51
C GLU A 39 5.82 -4.61 -6.02
N VAL A 40 4.91 -4.98 -6.93
CA VAL A 40 3.69 -5.73 -6.58
C VAL A 40 4.05 -7.10 -6.01
N VAL A 41 4.93 -7.86 -6.66
CA VAL A 41 5.40 -9.17 -6.19
C VAL A 41 6.10 -9.06 -4.83
N LYS A 42 6.92 -8.01 -4.62
CA LYS A 42 7.59 -7.73 -3.35
C LYS A 42 6.57 -7.40 -2.25
N ALA A 43 5.54 -6.62 -2.55
CA ALA A 43 4.46 -6.32 -1.61
C ALA A 43 3.65 -7.58 -1.23
N GLN A 44 3.36 -8.45 -2.20
CA GLN A 44 2.74 -9.76 -1.96
C GLN A 44 3.60 -10.64 -1.06
N LYS A 45 4.92 -10.70 -1.32
CA LYS A 45 5.86 -11.44 -0.47
C LYS A 45 5.88 -10.88 0.97
N ALA A 46 5.96 -9.56 1.12
CA ALA A 46 5.95 -8.91 2.43
C ALA A 46 4.66 -9.24 3.21
N TRP A 47 3.52 -9.30 2.52
CA TRP A 47 2.25 -9.73 3.12
C TRP A 47 2.28 -11.20 3.55
N SER A 48 2.75 -12.10 2.69
CA SER A 48 2.92 -13.53 3.03
C SER A 48 3.80 -13.72 4.26
N ASP A 49 4.98 -13.08 4.26
CA ASP A 49 5.95 -13.18 5.35
C ASP A 49 5.36 -12.65 6.66
N ALA A 50 4.62 -11.54 6.61
CA ALA A 50 3.98 -10.95 7.78
C ALA A 50 2.90 -11.85 8.38
N VAL A 51 2.09 -12.52 7.55
CA VAL A 51 1.06 -13.47 8.01
C VAL A 51 1.69 -14.71 8.66
N VAL A 52 2.73 -15.28 8.04
CA VAL A 52 3.47 -16.41 8.61
C VAL A 52 4.14 -16.01 9.92
N ASN A 53 4.78 -14.83 9.96
CA ASN A 53 5.42 -14.33 11.16
C ASN A 53 4.41 -14.08 12.29
N LEU A 54 3.24 -13.51 11.99
CA LEU A 54 2.18 -13.30 12.98
C LEU A 54 1.75 -14.61 13.66
N GLY A 55 1.57 -15.67 12.86
CA GLY A 55 1.29 -17.00 13.39
C GLY A 55 2.41 -17.54 14.28
N LYS A 56 3.68 -17.35 13.89
CA LYS A 56 4.85 -17.72 14.71
C LYS A 56 4.93 -16.93 16.03
N THR A 57 4.70 -15.62 15.98
CA THR A 57 4.67 -14.75 17.17
C THR A 57 3.63 -15.27 18.16
N TYR A 58 2.44 -15.63 17.67
CA TYR A 58 1.39 -16.23 18.51
C TYR A 58 1.83 -17.57 19.12
N THR A 59 2.36 -18.50 18.33
CA THR A 59 2.79 -19.82 18.84
C THR A 59 3.93 -19.73 19.86
N ASN A 60 4.77 -18.70 19.75
CA ASN A 60 5.88 -18.48 20.66
C ASN A 60 5.48 -17.74 21.94
N GLY A 61 4.19 -17.45 22.15
CA GLY A 61 3.70 -16.71 23.31
C GLY A 61 4.14 -15.24 23.35
N GLN A 62 4.54 -14.68 22.21
CA GLN A 62 4.96 -13.28 22.07
C GLN A 62 3.75 -12.38 21.80
N ASP A 63 3.97 -11.06 21.77
CA ASP A 63 2.91 -10.07 21.56
C ASP A 63 2.39 -10.06 20.10
N TYR A 64 1.50 -11.00 19.81
CA TYR A 64 0.86 -11.15 18.51
C TYR A 64 -0.15 -10.03 18.22
N LYS A 65 -0.68 -9.35 19.25
CA LYS A 65 -1.57 -8.20 19.06
C LYS A 65 -0.80 -7.05 18.44
N LYS A 66 0.37 -6.72 19.01
CA LYS A 66 1.26 -5.71 18.44
C LYS A 66 1.77 -6.11 17.05
N ALA A 67 2.07 -7.39 16.84
CA ALA A 67 2.47 -7.86 15.51
C ALA A 67 1.35 -7.68 14.47
N ALA A 68 0.08 -7.92 14.83
CA ALA A 68 -1.07 -7.71 13.94
C ALA A 68 -1.31 -6.22 13.64
N GLU A 69 -1.20 -5.36 14.64
CA GLU A 69 -1.21 -3.90 14.43
C GLU A 69 -0.14 -3.48 13.43
N ASN A 70 1.10 -3.91 13.66
CA ASN A 70 2.23 -3.58 12.79
C ASN A 70 2.04 -4.11 11.37
N LEU A 71 1.52 -5.32 11.20
CA LEU A 71 1.19 -5.88 9.88
C LEU A 71 0.21 -4.95 9.16
N VAL A 72 -0.89 -4.59 9.82
CA VAL A 72 -1.92 -3.76 9.21
C VAL A 72 -1.40 -2.35 8.93
N ASP A 73 -0.65 -1.76 9.86
CA ASP A 73 -0.09 -0.42 9.70
C ASP A 73 0.93 -0.32 8.57
N ASN A 74 1.78 -1.34 8.45
CA ASN A 74 2.85 -1.33 7.47
C ASN A 74 2.36 -1.64 6.05
N LEU A 75 1.33 -2.46 5.89
CA LEU A 75 0.94 -2.98 4.58
C LEU A 75 -0.34 -2.37 4.02
N TYR A 76 -1.24 -1.82 4.85
CA TYR A 76 -2.51 -1.28 4.40
C TYR A 76 -2.55 0.25 4.50
N ALA A 77 -3.37 0.88 3.67
CA ALA A 77 -3.47 2.33 3.55
C ALA A 77 -4.45 2.98 4.56
N TYR A 78 -4.74 2.34 5.69
CA TYR A 78 -5.77 2.82 6.63
C TYR A 78 -5.49 4.22 7.22
N GLN A 79 -4.23 4.67 7.21
CA GLN A 79 -3.85 6.00 7.71
C GLN A 79 -4.03 7.10 6.66
N THR A 80 -4.09 6.74 5.37
CA THR A 80 -4.10 7.70 4.26
C THR A 80 -5.36 7.60 3.39
N GLY A 81 -6.23 6.62 3.63
CA GLY A 81 -7.47 6.48 2.89
C GLY A 81 -8.31 5.28 3.32
N GLN A 82 -9.40 5.08 2.59
CA GLN A 82 -10.26 3.92 2.78
C GLN A 82 -9.58 2.66 2.21
N VAL A 83 -9.77 1.54 2.89
CA VAL A 83 -9.37 0.22 2.41
C VAL A 83 -10.60 -0.64 2.23
N LEU A 84 -10.73 -1.27 1.07
CA LEU A 84 -11.80 -2.21 0.73
C LEU A 84 -11.37 -3.61 1.14
N PHE A 85 -11.80 -4.06 2.32
CA PHE A 85 -11.38 -5.34 2.89
C PHE A 85 -12.55 -6.33 2.92
N LYS A 86 -12.44 -7.40 2.14
CA LYS A 86 -13.35 -8.56 2.17
C LYS A 86 -12.54 -9.85 2.35
N PRO A 87 -12.27 -10.27 3.59
CA PRO A 87 -11.44 -11.44 3.84
C PRO A 87 -12.18 -12.76 3.55
N THR A 88 -11.45 -13.88 3.65
CA THR A 88 -12.07 -15.21 3.70
C THR A 88 -12.78 -15.45 5.04
N LYS A 89 -13.57 -16.52 5.12
CA LYS A 89 -14.10 -17.08 6.39
C LYS A 89 -14.92 -16.12 7.28
N ALA A 90 -15.32 -14.96 6.76
CA ALA A 90 -16.34 -14.10 7.37
C ALA A 90 -17.69 -14.36 6.66
N ALA A 91 -18.72 -14.70 7.43
CA ALA A 91 -20.05 -15.05 6.92
C ALA A 91 -21.09 -13.99 7.25
N VAL A 92 -20.92 -13.27 8.36
CA VAL A 92 -21.86 -12.24 8.84
C VAL A 92 -21.38 -10.85 8.43
N ILE A 93 -20.18 -10.45 8.86
CA ILE A 93 -19.59 -9.13 8.60
C ILE A 93 -18.48 -9.28 7.55
N LYS A 94 -18.90 -9.41 6.29
CA LYS A 94 -18.04 -9.77 5.15
C LYS A 94 -17.18 -8.61 4.66
N PHE A 95 -17.77 -7.43 4.54
CA PHE A 95 -17.11 -6.24 4.02
C PHE A 95 -16.74 -5.34 5.19
N ARG A 96 -15.48 -4.93 5.24
CA ARG A 96 -14.90 -4.15 6.33
C ARG A 96 -14.09 -3.03 5.72
N THR A 97 -14.21 -1.84 6.30
CA THR A 97 -13.52 -0.63 5.82
C THR A 97 -12.68 0.04 6.91
N THR A 98 -12.61 -0.59 8.09
CA THR A 98 -11.90 -0.08 9.26
C THR A 98 -10.67 -0.93 9.57
N LYS A 99 -9.59 -0.30 10.07
CA LYS A 99 -8.41 -0.98 10.60
C LYS A 99 -8.77 -2.04 11.64
N GLU A 100 -9.69 -1.71 12.54
CA GLU A 100 -10.18 -2.62 13.59
C GLU A 100 -10.72 -3.94 13.02
N GLY A 101 -11.60 -3.85 12.02
CA GLY A 101 -12.16 -5.02 11.34
C GLY A 101 -11.12 -5.87 10.60
N ALA A 102 -10.06 -5.26 10.07
CA ALA A 102 -8.94 -6.00 9.48
C ALA A 102 -8.09 -6.71 10.53
N ILE A 103 -7.74 -6.04 11.62
CA ILE A 103 -7.01 -6.65 12.75
C ILE A 103 -7.83 -7.82 13.33
N SER A 104 -9.12 -7.60 13.56
CA SER A 104 -10.02 -8.65 14.07
C SER A 104 -10.04 -9.88 13.17
N TYR A 105 -10.01 -9.71 11.84
CA TYR A 105 -9.91 -10.88 10.96
C TYR A 105 -8.64 -11.70 11.22
N PHE A 106 -7.49 -11.04 11.36
CA PHE A 106 -6.22 -11.72 11.54
C PHE A 106 -6.10 -12.43 12.89
N ILE A 107 -6.59 -11.82 13.98
CA ILE A 107 -6.33 -12.31 15.33
C ILE A 107 -7.58 -12.56 16.20
N GLY A 108 -8.78 -12.31 15.69
CA GLY A 108 -10.03 -12.47 16.42
C GLY A 108 -10.12 -11.59 17.67
N HIS A 109 -10.77 -12.12 18.70
CA HIS A 109 -10.87 -11.53 20.04
C HIS A 109 -11.45 -10.10 20.07
N ASN A 110 -12.35 -9.77 19.14
CA ASN A 110 -13.02 -8.49 19.08
C ASN A 110 -14.54 -8.66 19.20
N LYS A 111 -15.16 -7.99 20.19
CA LYS A 111 -16.61 -8.03 20.43
C LYS A 111 -17.45 -7.48 19.27
N ASN A 112 -16.89 -6.59 18.45
CA ASN A 112 -17.55 -6.03 17.28
C ASN A 112 -17.57 -7.00 16.09
N PHE A 113 -16.74 -8.06 16.13
CA PHE A 113 -16.61 -9.07 15.09
C PHE A 113 -16.53 -10.49 15.71
N PRO A 114 -17.59 -10.94 16.41
CA PRO A 114 -17.54 -12.16 17.24
C PRO A 114 -17.36 -13.47 16.45
N GLU A 115 -17.61 -13.45 15.14
CA GLU A 115 -17.36 -14.58 14.25
C GLU A 115 -15.86 -14.85 14.04
N ASP A 116 -15.01 -13.83 14.19
CA ASP A 116 -13.58 -13.97 13.90
C ASP A 116 -12.88 -14.81 14.97
N LYS A 117 -12.26 -15.90 14.51
CA LYS A 117 -11.44 -16.79 15.35
C LYS A 117 -9.94 -16.55 15.20
N GLY A 118 -9.56 -15.55 14.41
CA GLY A 118 -8.17 -15.21 14.10
C GLY A 118 -7.60 -16.08 12.97
N PHE A 119 -7.60 -15.54 11.76
CA PHE A 119 -7.08 -16.23 10.57
C PHE A 119 -5.60 -16.64 10.70
N ALA A 120 -4.77 -15.82 11.35
CA ALA A 120 -3.36 -16.09 11.55
C ALA A 120 -3.07 -16.92 12.82
N LEU A 121 -4.07 -17.09 13.70
CA LEU A 121 -3.93 -17.89 14.92
C LEU A 121 -4.05 -19.40 14.67
N ALA A 122 -4.52 -19.79 13.47
CA ALA A 122 -4.27 -21.10 12.88
C ALA A 122 -3.01 -20.97 12.00
N PRO A 123 -1.80 -21.21 12.54
CA PRO A 123 -0.58 -20.68 11.96
C PRO A 123 -0.21 -21.37 10.63
N TRP A 124 0.19 -20.56 9.67
CA TRP A 124 0.64 -21.00 8.35
C TRP A 124 2.16 -21.10 8.34
N THR A 125 2.70 -22.15 7.70
CA THR A 125 4.15 -22.32 7.50
C THR A 125 4.63 -21.60 6.24
N ASN A 126 3.75 -21.46 5.25
CA ASN A 126 4.02 -20.77 3.99
C ASN A 126 2.74 -20.16 3.40
N VAL A 127 2.90 -19.05 2.68
CA VAL A 127 1.85 -18.46 1.85
C VAL A 127 2.44 -18.09 0.50
N GLN A 128 2.03 -18.79 -0.55
CA GLN A 128 2.57 -18.61 -1.89
C GLN A 128 1.56 -17.93 -2.81
N PHE A 129 1.88 -16.74 -3.32
CA PHE A 129 1.11 -16.07 -4.36
C PHE A 129 1.39 -16.68 -5.73
N LYS A 130 0.34 -16.81 -6.53
CA LYS A 130 0.37 -17.11 -7.96
C LYS A 130 -0.52 -16.10 -8.68
N ASN A 131 0.11 -15.07 -9.23
CA ASN A 131 -0.56 -14.07 -10.06
C ASN A 131 -1.11 -14.74 -11.33
N VAL A 132 -2.35 -14.40 -11.68
CA VAL A 132 -2.92 -14.66 -13.02
C VAL A 132 -2.64 -13.44 -13.90
N ALA A 133 -2.81 -12.23 -13.36
CA ALA A 133 -2.47 -10.99 -14.03
C ALA A 133 -2.19 -9.88 -13.00
N ILE A 134 -1.39 -8.90 -13.42
CA ILE A 134 -1.18 -7.64 -12.73
C ILE A 134 -1.51 -6.53 -13.73
N TYR A 135 -2.38 -5.62 -13.33
CA TYR A 135 -2.69 -4.38 -14.06
C TYR A 135 -2.03 -3.21 -13.35
N ILE A 136 -1.35 -2.36 -14.09
CA ILE A 136 -0.63 -1.19 -13.57
C ILE A 136 -1.07 0.03 -14.37
N ASN A 137 -1.34 1.13 -13.65
CA ASN A 137 -1.60 2.43 -14.24
C ASN A 137 -1.04 3.51 -13.31
N GLY A 138 0.16 4.02 -13.63
CA GLY A 138 0.84 5.03 -12.84
C GLY A 138 1.10 4.55 -11.40
N ASN A 139 0.48 5.20 -10.42
CA ASN A 139 0.65 4.90 -9.01
C ASN A 139 -0.37 3.91 -8.43
N VAL A 140 -1.17 3.26 -9.27
CA VAL A 140 -2.16 2.26 -8.88
C VAL A 140 -1.84 0.93 -9.55
N ALA A 141 -1.96 -0.16 -8.79
CA ALA A 141 -1.86 -1.50 -9.34
C ALA A 141 -2.98 -2.40 -8.80
N MET A 142 -3.43 -3.34 -9.61
CA MET A 142 -4.37 -4.39 -9.22
C MET A 142 -3.78 -5.75 -9.60
N ALA A 143 -3.85 -6.72 -8.70
CA ALA A 143 -3.38 -8.06 -8.93
C ALA A 143 -4.49 -9.06 -8.61
N MET A 144 -4.67 -10.05 -9.49
CA MET A 144 -5.61 -11.14 -9.27
C MET A 144 -4.91 -12.48 -9.44
N GLY A 145 -5.36 -13.45 -8.67
CA GLY A 145 -4.83 -14.80 -8.78
C GLY A 145 -5.24 -15.69 -7.63
N LYS A 146 -4.35 -16.62 -7.30
CA LYS A 146 -4.53 -17.60 -6.24
C LYS A 146 -3.36 -17.51 -5.28
N TYR A 147 -3.62 -17.70 -3.99
CA TYR A 147 -2.55 -18.06 -3.06
C TYR A 147 -2.84 -19.37 -2.37
N PHE A 148 -1.76 -20.04 -1.98
CA PHE A 148 -1.78 -21.32 -1.31
C PHE A 148 -1.24 -21.14 0.10
N PHE A 149 -2.07 -21.43 1.10
CA PHE A 149 -1.67 -21.40 2.50
C PHE A 149 -1.31 -22.81 2.95
N THR A 150 -0.08 -23.02 3.37
CA THR A 150 0.36 -24.31 3.91
C THR A 150 0.16 -24.31 5.42
N PRO A 151 -0.71 -25.19 5.98
CA PRO A 151 -0.86 -25.32 7.42
C PRO A 151 0.36 -26.03 8.05
N GLN A 152 0.42 -26.09 9.38
CA GLN A 152 1.43 -26.92 10.07
C GLN A 152 1.25 -28.43 9.80
N LYS A 153 0.00 -28.86 9.59
CA LYS A 153 -0.37 -30.24 9.28
C LYS A 153 -1.50 -30.26 8.26
N GLY A 154 -1.45 -31.19 7.31
CA GLY A 154 -2.43 -31.33 6.23
C GLY A 154 -2.05 -30.59 4.95
N ASP A 155 -2.97 -30.59 3.99
CA ASP A 155 -2.73 -30.06 2.65
C ASP A 155 -2.84 -28.54 2.57
N ALA A 156 -2.18 -27.96 1.55
CA ALA A 156 -2.26 -26.54 1.28
C ALA A 156 -3.69 -26.12 0.88
N VAL A 157 -4.17 -25.03 1.46
CA VAL A 157 -5.48 -24.45 1.17
C VAL A 157 -5.35 -23.43 0.06
N LYS A 158 -6.02 -23.70 -1.07
CA LYS A 158 -6.13 -22.78 -2.20
C LYS A 158 -7.20 -21.73 -1.95
N VAL A 159 -6.86 -20.48 -2.19
CA VAL A 159 -7.76 -19.34 -2.05
C VAL A 159 -7.54 -18.37 -3.20
N GLU A 160 -8.60 -17.72 -3.65
CA GLU A 160 -8.59 -16.74 -4.73
C GLU A 160 -8.53 -15.33 -4.15
N TYR A 161 -7.81 -14.43 -4.81
CA TYR A 161 -7.67 -13.07 -4.33
C TYR A 161 -7.82 -12.02 -5.43
N THR A 162 -8.16 -10.81 -4.99
CA THR A 162 -7.95 -9.55 -5.71
C THR A 162 -7.32 -8.56 -4.74
N PHE A 163 -6.14 -8.07 -5.08
CA PHE A 163 -5.45 -7.03 -4.33
C PHE A 163 -5.37 -5.76 -5.17
N GLY A 164 -5.55 -4.61 -4.53
CA GLY A 164 -5.28 -3.30 -5.11
C GLY A 164 -4.27 -2.56 -4.25
N TYR A 165 -3.35 -1.86 -4.91
CA TYR A 165 -2.23 -1.17 -4.31
C TYR A 165 -2.20 0.28 -4.79
N VAL A 166 -1.74 1.17 -3.90
CA VAL A 166 -1.30 2.52 -4.24
C VAL A 166 0.13 2.71 -3.76
N LYS A 167 0.94 3.42 -4.52
CA LYS A 167 2.27 3.86 -4.06
C LYS A 167 2.11 5.17 -3.27
N ASN A 168 2.53 5.17 -2.01
CA ASN A 168 2.51 6.35 -1.15
C ASN A 168 3.69 7.29 -1.46
N ASP A 169 3.75 8.43 -0.77
CA ASP A 169 4.78 9.45 -0.99
C ASP A 169 6.19 8.98 -0.58
N ASP A 170 6.30 7.97 0.29
CA ASP A 170 7.57 7.30 0.64
C ASP A 170 8.00 6.25 -0.40
N GLY A 171 7.27 6.12 -1.52
CA GLY A 171 7.52 5.12 -2.56
C GLY A 171 7.12 3.69 -2.16
N LYS A 172 6.37 3.49 -1.07
CA LYS A 172 5.94 2.17 -0.60
C LYS A 172 4.54 1.83 -1.12
N LEU A 173 4.36 0.61 -1.60
CA LEU A 173 3.04 0.09 -1.94
C LEU A 173 2.22 -0.16 -0.67
N LYS A 174 1.00 0.33 -0.65
CA LYS A 174 0.00 0.11 0.40
C LYS A 174 -1.24 -0.52 -0.21
N ILE A 175 -1.79 -1.51 0.48
CA ILE A 175 -3.00 -2.21 0.09
C ILE A 175 -4.20 -1.30 0.34
N VAL A 176 -4.97 -1.05 -0.71
CA VAL A 176 -6.26 -0.32 -0.70
C VAL A 176 -7.45 -1.22 -1.02
N LEU A 177 -7.21 -2.39 -1.59
CA LEU A 177 -8.21 -3.43 -1.83
C LEU A 177 -7.60 -4.78 -1.46
N HIS A 178 -8.32 -5.56 -0.66
CA HIS A 178 -8.03 -6.96 -0.42
C HIS A 178 -9.34 -7.71 -0.35
N HIS A 179 -9.63 -8.42 -1.44
CA HIS A 179 -10.71 -9.39 -1.53
C HIS A 179 -10.10 -10.78 -1.56
N SER A 180 -10.63 -11.68 -0.74
CA SER A 180 -10.25 -13.09 -0.70
C SER A 180 -11.47 -14.01 -0.58
N SER A 181 -11.45 -15.14 -1.29
CA SER A 181 -12.52 -16.13 -1.29
C SER A 181 -12.01 -17.55 -1.44
N LEU A 182 -12.66 -18.49 -0.75
CA LEU A 182 -12.49 -19.90 -1.08
C LEU A 182 -13.10 -20.16 -2.47
N PRO A 183 -12.44 -20.97 -3.32
CA PRO A 183 -13.02 -21.38 -4.59
C PRO A 183 -14.40 -21.98 -4.37
N TYR A 184 -15.34 -21.64 -5.26
CA TYR A 184 -16.68 -22.23 -5.21
C TYR A 184 -16.60 -23.75 -5.35
N THR A 185 -17.37 -24.45 -4.52
CA THR A 185 -17.55 -25.89 -4.61
C THR A 185 -19.03 -26.17 -4.85
N ASN A 186 -19.35 -26.93 -5.91
CA ASN A 186 -20.67 -27.52 -6.11
C ASN A 186 -20.87 -28.58 -5.01
N LYS A 187 -21.36 -28.18 -3.85
CA LYS A 187 -21.85 -29.11 -2.82
C LYS A 187 -23.35 -28.98 -2.73
#